data_AF-A0A380DL91-F1
#
_entry.id   AF-A0A380DL91-F1
#
_cell.length_a   1.000
_cell.length_b   1.000
_cell.length_c   1.000
_cell.angle_alpha   90.00
_cell.angle_beta   90.00
_cell.angle_gamma   90.00
#
_symmetry.space_group_name_H-M   'P 1'
#
loop_
_entity.id
_entity.type
_entity.pdbx_description
1 polymer ?
#
loop_
_entity_poly.entity_id
_entity_poly.type
_entity_poly.pdbx_seq_one_letter_code
_entity_poly.pdbx_strand_id
1 'polypeptide(L)'
;MFFIVAIVSLIESTGVYHALSEITGKKLERKDFRKGYTAEGLAIVLGSIFNSFPYTAYSQNVGLVSLSGAKKNNVIYGMVVLLLICGCIPKLGALANIIPLPVLGGAMIAMFGMVMAYGVSILGHIDFKNQNNLLIIAVSVGLVLV
;
A
#
# COMPACT_ATOMS: atom_id res chain seq x y z
N MET A 1 -9.64 13.25 -12.19
CA MET A 1 -8.41 12.43 -12.02
C MET A 1 -8.04 12.28 -10.55
N PHE A 2 -7.63 13.35 -9.86
CA PHE A 2 -7.15 13.29 -8.46
C PHE A 2 -8.13 12.61 -7.49
N PHE A 3 -9.43 12.92 -7.59
CA PHE A 3 -10.46 12.34 -6.73
C PHE A 3 -10.60 10.81 -6.90
N ILE A 4 -10.47 10.32 -8.14
CA ILE A 4 -10.52 8.88 -8.44
C ILE A 4 -9.31 8.18 -7.82
N VAL A 5 -8.11 8.75 -8.00
CA VAL A 5 -6.87 8.22 -7.41
C VAL A 5 -6.96 8.19 -5.88
N ALA A 6 -7.51 9.24 -5.26
CA ALA A 6 -7.69 9.28 -3.81
C ALA A 6 -8.64 8.19 -3.30
N ILE A 7 -9.75 7.93 -4.01
CA ILE A 7 -10.67 6.82 -3.66
C ILE A 7 -9.96 5.47 -3.79
N VAL A 8 -9.26 5.24 -4.89
CA VAL A 8 -8.52 3.98 -5.11
C VAL A 8 -7.46 3.78 -4.02
N SER A 9 -6.73 4.84 -3.68
CA SER A 9 -5.71 4.85 -2.61
C SER A 9 -6.31 4.50 -1.24
N LEU A 10 -7.50 4.99 -0.92
CA LEU A 10 -8.21 4.65 0.32
C LEU A 10 -8.65 3.17 0.33
N ILE A 11 -9.15 2.66 -0.79
CA ILE A 11 -9.54 1.24 -0.92
C ILE A 11 -8.32 0.34 -0.73
N GLU A 12 -7.21 0.67 -1.40
CA GLU A 12 -5.94 -0.05 -1.26
C GLU A 12 -5.46 -0.04 0.21
N SER A 13 -5.41 1.13 0.84
CA SER A 13 -4.96 1.27 2.24
C SER A 13 -5.85 0.50 3.22
N THR A 14 -7.16 0.43 2.95
CA THR A 14 -8.08 -0.41 3.72
C THR A 14 -7.65 -1.87 3.69
N GLY A 15 -7.30 -2.39 2.51
CA GLY A 15 -6.79 -3.74 2.32
C GLY A 15 -5.48 -4.00 3.07
N VAL A 16 -4.55 -3.04 2.98
CA VAL A 16 -3.26 -3.08 3.70
C VAL A 16 -3.47 -3.14 5.21
N TYR A 17 -4.40 -2.35 5.75
CA TYR A 17 -4.72 -2.36 7.17
C TYR A 17 -5.30 -3.69 7.61
N HIS A 18 -6.21 -4.28 6.83
CA HIS A 18 -6.76 -5.61 7.12
C HIS A 18 -5.68 -6.70 7.10
N ALA A 19 -4.82 -6.73 6.09
CA ALA A 19 -3.73 -7.70 6.03
C ALA A 19 -2.75 -7.54 7.21
N LEU A 20 -2.42 -6.29 7.58
CA LEU A 20 -1.56 -6.02 8.73
C LEU A 20 -2.24 -6.38 10.05
N SER A 21 -3.55 -6.18 10.18
CA SER A 21 -4.37 -6.58 11.32
C SER A 21 -4.33 -8.10 11.54
N GLU A 22 -4.42 -8.88 10.46
CA GLU A 22 -4.34 -10.34 10.51
C GLU A 22 -2.95 -10.80 10.96
N ILE A 23 -1.89 -10.24 10.38
CA ILE A 23 -0.51 -10.57 10.75
C ILE A 23 -0.19 -10.17 12.19
N THR A 24 -0.65 -9.00 12.62
CA THR A 24 -0.37 -8.47 13.98
C THR A 24 -1.29 -9.04 15.05
N GLY A 25 -2.41 -9.69 14.67
CA GLY A 25 -3.43 -10.18 15.59
C GLY A 25 -4.21 -9.06 16.29
N LYS A 26 -4.09 -7.81 15.83
CA LYS A 26 -4.73 -6.65 16.44
C LYS A 26 -6.06 -6.38 15.75
N LYS A 27 -7.18 -6.53 16.46
CA LYS A 27 -8.50 -6.16 15.95
C LYS A 27 -8.59 -4.65 15.68
N LEU A 28 -8.87 -4.26 14.45
CA LEU A 28 -9.07 -2.87 14.06
C LEU A 28 -10.50 -2.41 14.34
N GLU A 29 -10.63 -1.22 14.92
CA GLU A 29 -11.91 -0.54 15.11
C GLU A 29 -12.04 0.66 14.17
N ARG A 30 -13.26 1.17 14.00
CA ARG A 30 -13.55 2.35 13.16
C ARG A 30 -12.68 3.57 13.51
N LYS A 31 -12.29 3.71 14.78
CA LYS A 31 -11.39 4.77 15.25
C LYS A 31 -9.98 4.65 14.67
N ASP A 32 -9.49 3.42 14.45
CA ASP A 32 -8.16 3.14 13.94
C ASP A 32 -8.09 3.46 12.45
N PHE A 33 -9.11 3.07 11.68
CA PHE A 33 -9.26 3.48 10.28
C PHE A 33 -9.32 5.00 10.14
N ARG A 34 -10.11 5.69 10.98
CA ARG A 34 -10.16 7.16 10.96
C ARG A 34 -8.79 7.78 11.21
N LYS A 35 -8.03 7.27 12.18
CA LYS A 35 -6.67 7.75 12.47
C LYS A 35 -5.71 7.48 11.29
N GLY A 36 -5.79 6.29 10.69
CA GLY A 36 -4.99 5.92 9.52
C GLY A 36 -5.23 6.84 8.32
N TYR A 37 -6.49 6.97 7.90
CA TYR A 37 -6.83 7.85 6.77
C TYR A 37 -6.50 9.33 7.04
N THR A 38 -6.66 9.80 8.28
CA THR A 38 -6.26 11.16 8.65
C THR A 38 -4.75 11.35 8.55
N ALA A 39 -3.96 10.36 8.97
CA ALA A 39 -2.50 10.41 8.88
C ALA A 39 -2.03 10.38 7.42
N GLU A 40 -2.64 9.56 6.56
CA GLU A 40 -2.37 9.55 5.11
C GLU A 40 -2.71 10.88 4.45
N GLY A 41 -3.90 11.43 4.75
CA GLY A 41 -4.31 12.74 4.24
C GLY A 41 -3.34 13.84 4.66
N LEU A 42 -2.90 13.84 5.92
CA LEU A 42 -1.89 14.78 6.42
C LEU A 42 -0.55 14.61 5.68
N ALA A 43 -0.11 13.37 5.46
CA ALA A 43 1.12 13.06 4.74
C ALA A 43 1.05 13.54 3.28
N ILE A 44 -0.08 13.36 2.60
CA ILE A 44 -0.31 13.87 1.24
C ILE A 44 -0.27 15.40 1.22
N VAL A 45 -0.92 16.07 2.18
CA VAL A 45 -0.91 17.55 2.28
C VAL A 45 0.51 18.06 2.51
N LEU A 46 1.24 17.46 3.45
CA LEU A 46 2.65 17.79 3.70
C LEU A 46 3.51 17.54 2.45
N GLY A 47 3.37 16.39 1.80
CA GLY A 47 4.07 16.07 0.55
C GLY A 47 3.78 17.05 -0.56
N SER A 48 2.53 17.51 -0.68
CA SER A 48 2.10 18.48 -1.68
C SER A 48 2.81 19.83 -1.51
N ILE A 49 3.05 20.27 -0.26
CA ILE A 49 3.82 21.49 0.04
C ILE A 49 5.26 21.38 -0.49
N PHE A 50 5.85 20.19 -0.46
CA PHE A 50 7.20 19.90 -0.98
C PHE A 50 7.20 19.41 -2.44
N ASN A 51 6.11 19.65 -3.19
CA ASN A 51 5.98 19.24 -4.60
C ASN A 51 6.10 17.73 -4.83
N SER A 52 5.67 16.92 -3.88
CA SER A 52 5.72 15.47 -3.96
C SER A 52 4.41 14.85 -4.40
N PHE A 53 4.47 13.56 -4.75
CA PHE A 53 3.32 12.79 -5.24
C PHE A 53 2.42 12.32 -4.08
N PRO A 54 1.14 11.97 -4.38
CA PRO A 54 0.25 11.38 -3.39
C PRO A 54 0.84 10.07 -2.84
N TYR A 55 0.79 9.90 -1.52
CA TYR A 55 1.27 8.71 -0.82
C TYR A 55 0.12 7.83 -0.33
N THR A 56 0.37 6.53 -0.26
CA THR A 56 -0.58 5.51 0.21
C THR A 56 0.15 4.50 1.10
N ALA A 57 -0.60 3.68 1.84
CA ALA A 57 -0.01 2.59 2.63
C ALA A 57 0.68 1.57 1.70
N TYR A 58 1.93 1.24 2.00
CA TYR A 58 2.74 0.40 1.11
C TYR A 58 2.51 -1.09 1.37
N SER A 59 1.76 -1.73 0.48
CA SER A 59 1.39 -3.15 0.53
C SER A 59 2.60 -4.09 0.70
N GLN A 60 3.74 -3.77 0.11
CA GLN A 60 4.95 -4.58 0.20
C GLN A 60 5.53 -4.67 1.61
N ASN A 61 5.33 -3.62 2.43
CA ASN A 61 5.80 -3.62 3.81
C ASN A 61 5.05 -4.65 4.66
N VAL A 62 3.79 -4.97 4.31
CA VAL A 62 3.02 -6.01 5.00
C VAL A 62 3.66 -7.38 4.80
N GLY A 63 4.09 -7.69 3.57
CA GLY A 63 4.83 -8.92 3.27
C GLY A 63 6.14 -9.01 4.05
N LEU A 64 6.90 -7.91 4.14
CA LEU A 64 8.11 -7.85 4.94
C LEU A 64 7.84 -8.06 6.44
N VAL A 65 6.78 -7.49 6.99
CA VAL A 65 6.41 -7.70 8.40
C VAL A 65 6.00 -9.16 8.65
N SER A 66 5.31 -9.79 7.70
CA SER A 66 4.96 -11.22 7.77
C SER A 66 6.20 -12.11 7.80
N LEU A 67 7.17 -11.85 6.92
CA LEU A 67 8.41 -12.64 6.80
C LEU A 67 9.39 -12.40 7.94
N SER A 68 9.58 -11.13 8.34
CA SER A 68 10.54 -10.75 9.38
C SER A 68 10.04 -11.00 10.80
N GLY A 69 8.72 -11.09 11.00
CA GLY A 69 8.10 -11.15 12.32
C GLY A 69 8.26 -9.86 13.14
N ALA A 70 8.82 -8.79 12.56
CA ALA A 70 9.13 -7.54 13.24
C ALA A 70 7.89 -6.65 13.40
N LYS A 71 7.01 -7.01 14.35
CA LYS A 71 5.71 -6.34 14.58
C LYS A 71 5.78 -5.09 15.46
N LYS A 72 6.97 -4.72 15.98
CA LYS A 72 7.12 -3.60 16.93
C LYS A 72 7.29 -2.25 16.20
N ASN A 73 6.59 -1.23 16.69
CA ASN A 73 6.67 0.14 16.16
C ASN A 73 8.08 0.75 16.21
N ASN A 74 8.96 0.28 17.09
CA ASN A 74 10.35 0.75 17.20
C ASN A 74 11.11 0.63 15.88
N VAL A 75 10.82 -0.40 15.09
CA VAL A 75 11.44 -0.61 13.77
C VAL A 75 11.00 0.50 12.80
N ILE A 76 9.74 0.93 12.87
CA ILE A 76 9.19 2.00 12.04
C ILE A 76 9.86 3.33 12.38
N TYR A 77 10.06 3.66 13.66
CA TYR A 77 10.76 4.89 14.05
C TYR A 77 12.20 4.92 13.54
N GLY A 78 12.92 3.79 13.61
CA GLY A 78 14.26 3.66 13.03
C GLY A 78 14.26 3.89 11.52
N MET A 79 13.26 3.34 10.82
CA MET A 79 13.11 3.53 9.37
C MET A 79 12.84 5.00 9.01
N VAL A 80 12.00 5.70 9.77
CA VAL A 80 11.70 7.13 9.52
C VAL A 80 12.97 7.98 9.64
N VAL A 81 13.76 7.78 10.70
CA VAL A 81 15.02 8.51 10.88
C VAL A 81 16.00 8.20 9.75
N LEU A 82 16.12 6.93 9.38
CA LEU A 82 16.99 6.49 8.29
C LEU A 82 16.57 7.11 6.94
N LEU A 83 15.26 7.11 6.63
CA LEU A 83 14.75 7.70 5.39
C LEU A 83 14.90 9.23 5.37
N LEU A 84 14.76 9.91 6.50
CA LEU A 84 15.04 11.34 6.60
C LEU A 84 16.52 11.64 6.29
N ILE A 85 17.44 10.88 6.90
CA ILE A 85 18.88 11.04 6.63
C ILE A 85 19.18 10.76 5.16
N CYS A 86 18.67 9.65 4.61
CA CYS A 86 18.86 9.29 3.22
C CYS A 86 18.28 10.34 2.26
N GLY A 87 17.10 10.89 2.56
CA GLY A 87 16.46 11.94 1.77
C GLY A 87 17.25 13.24 1.72
N CYS A 88 18.01 13.55 2.78
CA CYS A 88 18.90 14.71 2.82
C CYS A 88 20.21 14.50 2.03
N ILE A 89 20.51 13.30 1.55
CA ILE A 89 21.74 12.99 0.81
C ILE A 89 21.46 13.05 -0.70
N PRO A 90 21.84 14.14 -1.41
CA PRO A 90 21.57 14.30 -2.83
C PRO A 90 22.27 13.23 -3.71
N LYS A 91 23.37 12.66 -3.22
CA LYS A 91 24.07 11.56 -3.90
C LYS A 91 23.19 10.31 -4.08
N LEU A 92 22.27 10.03 -3.15
CA LEU A 92 21.35 8.90 -3.28
C LEU A 92 20.32 9.16 -4.39
N GLY A 93 19.86 10.40 -4.55
CA GLY A 93 19.02 10.80 -5.68
C GLY A 93 19.74 10.68 -7.03
N ALA A 94 21.03 11.03 -7.07
CA ALA A 94 21.85 10.84 -8.28
C ALA A 94 22.01 9.36 -8.66
N LEU A 95 22.20 8.48 -7.66
CA LEU A 95 22.26 7.03 -7.89
C LEU A 95 20.93 6.48 -8.42
N ALA A 96 19.80 6.96 -7.90
CA ALA A 96 18.48 6.55 -8.38
C ALA A 96 18.27 6.90 -9.87
N ASN A 97 18.80 8.01 -10.36
CA ASN A 97 18.73 8.40 -11.77
C ASN A 97 19.61 7.55 -12.71
N ILE A 98 20.59 6.83 -12.18
CA ILE A 98 21.48 5.95 -12.98
C ILE A 98 20.84 4.57 -13.19
N ILE A 99 19.76 4.24 -12.47
CA ILE A 99 19.11 2.93 -12.57
C ILE A 99 18.54 2.72 -13.98
N PRO A 100 18.95 1.66 -14.70
CA PRO A 100 18.45 1.39 -16.04
C PRO A 100 16.94 1.13 -16.05
N LEU A 101 16.25 1.61 -17.09
CA LEU A 101 14.81 1.38 -17.30
C LEU A 101 14.40 -0.10 -17.23
N PRO A 102 15.17 -1.08 -17.77
CA PRO A 102 14.80 -2.50 -17.65
C PRO A 102 14.74 -3.00 -16.19
N VAL A 103 15.60 -2.47 -15.31
CA VAL A 103 15.62 -2.84 -13.88
C VAL A 103 14.41 -2.25 -13.17
N LEU A 104 14.09 -0.99 -13.45
CA LEU A 104 12.86 -0.33 -12.98
C LEU A 104 11.62 -1.09 -13.44
N GLY A 105 11.57 -1.54 -14.70
CA GLY A 105 10.48 -2.38 -15.22
C GLY A 105 10.32 -3.69 -14.44
N GLY A 106 11.43 -4.38 -14.14
CA GLY A 106 11.43 -5.58 -13.31
C GLY A 106 10.90 -5.33 -11.89
N ALA A 107 11.33 -4.23 -11.26
CA ALA A 107 10.82 -3.82 -9.95
C ALA A 107 9.32 -3.49 -9.97
N MET A 108 8.84 -2.84 -11.04
CA MET A 108 7.41 -2.55 -11.22
C MET A 108 6.57 -3.81 -11.35
N ILE A 109 7.05 -4.86 -12.02
CA ILE A 109 6.34 -6.15 -12.09
C ILE A 109 6.11 -6.72 -10.69
N ALA A 110 7.13 -6.72 -9.84
CA ALA A 110 7.00 -7.20 -8.46
C ALA A 110 6.02 -6.32 -7.65
N MET A 111 6.09 -5.00 -7.82
CA MET A 111 5.20 -4.06 -7.13
C MET A 111 3.74 -4.22 -7.55
N PHE A 112 3.43 -4.23 -8.85
CA PHE A 112 2.06 -4.44 -9.33
C PHE A 112 1.55 -5.86 -9.07
N GLY A 113 2.42 -6.87 -9.12
CA GLY A 113 2.08 -8.24 -8.76
C GLY A 113 1.64 -8.36 -7.30
N MET A 114 2.31 -7.66 -6.38
CA MET A 114 1.91 -7.58 -4.98
C MET A 114 0.55 -6.88 -4.82
N VAL A 115 0.31 -5.76 -5.52
CA VAL A 115 -0.99 -5.08 -5.50
C VAL A 115 -2.13 -6.02 -5.92
N MET A 116 -1.92 -6.78 -6.99
CA MET A 116 -2.88 -7.81 -7.43
C MET A 116 -3.08 -8.90 -6.38
N ALA A 117 -2.00 -9.42 -5.78
CA ALA A 117 -2.07 -10.45 -4.75
C ALA A 117 -2.87 -9.99 -3.52
N TYR A 118 -2.70 -8.74 -3.08
CA TYR A 118 -3.49 -8.18 -1.98
C TYR A 118 -4.95 -7.97 -2.37
N GLY A 119 -5.23 -7.55 -3.61
CA GLY A 119 -6.60 -7.49 -4.12
C GLY A 119 -7.32 -8.84 -4.00
N VAL A 120 -6.64 -9.94 -4.36
CA VAL A 120 -7.16 -11.30 -4.19
C VAL A 120 -7.28 -11.70 -2.72
N SER A 121 -6.30 -11.33 -1.88
CA SER A 121 -6.32 -11.64 -0.44
C SER A 121 -7.56 -11.07 0.26
N ILE A 122 -8.01 -9.87 -0.11
CA ILE A 122 -9.21 -9.26 0.47
C ILE A 122 -10.46 -10.10 0.15
N LEU A 123 -10.52 -10.69 -1.04
CA LEU A 123 -11.60 -11.60 -1.44
C LEU A 123 -11.56 -12.92 -0.65
N GLY A 124 -10.46 -13.25 0.04
CA GLY A 124 -10.39 -14.44 0.89
C GLY A 124 -11.43 -14.48 2.03
N HIS A 125 -11.99 -13.33 2.42
CA HIS A 125 -12.96 -13.23 3.50
C HIS A 125 -14.43 -13.37 3.07
N ILE A 126 -14.72 -13.47 1.76
CA ILE A 126 -16.10 -13.59 1.27
C ILE A 126 -16.50 -15.04 1.01
N ASP A 127 -17.81 -15.33 1.11
CA ASP A 127 -18.34 -16.64 0.75
C ASP A 127 -18.46 -16.76 -0.79
N PHE A 128 -17.54 -17.53 -1.38
CA PHE A 128 -17.55 -17.86 -2.80
C PHE A 128 -18.65 -18.84 -3.21
N LYS A 129 -19.36 -19.48 -2.28
CA LYS A 129 -20.52 -20.32 -2.61
C LYS A 129 -21.76 -19.50 -2.93
N ASN A 130 -21.78 -18.23 -2.50
CA ASN A 130 -22.87 -17.33 -2.81
C ASN A 130 -22.75 -16.83 -4.27
N GLN A 131 -23.72 -17.21 -5.10
CA GLN A 131 -23.74 -16.87 -6.52
C GLN A 131 -23.79 -15.35 -6.78
N ASN A 132 -24.33 -14.55 -5.86
CA ASN A 132 -24.33 -13.09 -5.97
C ASN A 132 -22.92 -12.52 -5.85
N ASN A 133 -22.11 -13.02 -4.91
CA ASN A 133 -20.73 -12.59 -4.73
C ASN A 133 -19.88 -12.96 -5.96
N LEU A 134 -20.06 -14.17 -6.48
CA LEU A 134 -19.41 -14.62 -7.71
C LEU A 134 -19.77 -13.75 -8.91
N LEU A 135 -21.05 -13.35 -9.05
CA LEU A 135 -21.52 -12.50 -10.15
C LEU A 135 -20.89 -11.10 -10.09
N ILE A 136 -20.81 -10.50 -8.90
CA ILE A 136 -20.15 -9.20 -8.69
C ILE A 136 -18.68 -9.26 -9.11
N ILE A 137 -17.95 -10.31 -8.71
CA ILE A 137 -16.55 -10.51 -9.09
C ILE A 137 -16.44 -10.70 -10.61
N ALA A 138 -17.27 -11.57 -11.20
CA ALA A 138 -17.23 -11.87 -12.62
C ALA A 138 -17.46 -10.64 -13.49
N VAL A 139 -18.45 -9.80 -13.15
CA VAL A 139 -18.72 -8.55 -13.88
C VAL A 139 -17.59 -7.53 -13.68
N SER A 140 -17.09 -7.39 -12.45
CA SER A 140 -16.02 -6.43 -12.14
C SER A 140 -14.71 -6.76 -12.86
N VAL A 141 -14.31 -8.04 -12.87
CA VAL A 141 -13.10 -8.51 -13.55
C VAL A 141 -13.32 -8.54 -15.06
N GLY A 142 -14.47 -9.01 -15.52
CA GLY A 142 -14.81 -9.11 -16.95
C GLY A 142 -14.79 -7.76 -17.65
N LEU A 143 -15.33 -6.71 -17.02
CA LEU A 143 -15.30 -5.34 -17.56
C LEU A 143 -13.89 -4.74 -17.64
N VAL A 144 -12.95 -5.19 -16.82
CA VAL A 144 -11.56 -4.69 -16.85
C VAL A 144 -10.73 -5.45 -17.91
N LEU A 145 -11.07 -6.71 -18.16
CA LEU A 145 -10.35 -7.55 -19.12
C LEU A 145 -10.74 -7.29 -20.58
N VAL A 146 -11.95 -6.78 -20.82
CA VAL A 146 -12.52 -6.46 -22.14
C VAL A 146 -12.33 -4.98 -22.43
#